data_AF-A0A3D3F4R1-F1
#
_entry.id   AF-A0A3D3F4R1-F1
#
_cell.length_a   1.000
_cell.length_b   1.000
_cell.length_c   1.000
_cell.angle_alpha   90.00
_cell.angle_beta   90.00
_cell.angle_gamma   90.00
#
_symmetry.space_group_name_H-M   'P 1'
#
loop_
_entity.id
_entity.type
_entity.pdbx_description
1 polymer ?
#
loop_
_entity_poly.entity_id
_entity_poly.type
_entity_poly.pdbx_seq_one_letter_code
_entity_poly.pdbx_strand_id
1 'polypeptide(L)'
;RNVSLNLGLLYNRMGMASDNLQLEVNFFYMHLRPMIRYVKGFVEAQYQNFGEMRTFGVELDAKGDLTPWLYGYANATFQDLRDMRKLDPNSSIENPTKGMRMPNIPYLMGNAGLEYHKANLFGGKGQNTRLFADMSFIEEYYYDFEMTLLEKRRIPRSVTFDLGFEQSFLHNRLFVSGKIKNLTDANLLTEFNRPLPGRSLGMKIRYIFN
;
A
#
# COMPACT_ATOMS: atom_id res chain seq x y z
N ARG A 1 -26.94 -10.34 1.04
CA ARG A 1 -26.26 -11.55 0.49
C ARG A 1 -24.94 -11.09 -0.12
N ASN A 2 -23.83 -11.72 0.24
CA ASN A 2 -22.50 -11.45 -0.28
C ASN A 2 -22.03 -12.68 -1.06
N VAL A 3 -21.41 -12.49 -2.22
CA VAL A 3 -20.73 -13.57 -2.95
C VAL A 3 -19.28 -13.16 -3.10
N SER A 4 -18.36 -13.97 -2.57
CA SER A 4 -16.91 -13.75 -2.64
C SER A 4 -16.22 -14.98 -3.21
N LEU A 5 -15.32 -14.77 -4.16
CA LEU A 5 -14.43 -15.77 -4.74
C LEU A 5 -12.99 -15.24 -4.62
N ASN A 6 -12.08 -16.08 -4.13
CA ASN A 6 -10.66 -15.78 -4.06
C ASN A 6 -9.88 -17.00 -4.59
N LEU A 7 -8.91 -16.75 -5.47
CA LEU A 7 -8.05 -17.77 -6.08
C LEU A 7 -6.60 -17.30 -5.96
N GLY A 8 -5.79 -18.03 -5.19
CA GLY A 8 -4.38 -17.71 -4.95
C GLY A 8 -3.45 -18.77 -5.51
N LEU A 9 -2.31 -18.33 -6.06
CA LEU A 9 -1.19 -19.17 -6.48
C LEU A 9 0.06 -18.73 -5.73
N LEU A 10 0.69 -19.65 -5.03
CA LEU A 10 1.94 -19.44 -4.30
C LEU A 10 3.03 -20.34 -4.87
N TYR A 11 4.10 -19.72 -5.34
CA TYR A 11 5.36 -20.38 -5.64
C TYR A 11 6.37 -20.06 -4.54
N ASN A 12 6.86 -21.08 -3.84
CA ASN A 12 7.78 -20.92 -2.73
C ASN A 12 8.98 -21.84 -2.89
N ARG A 13 10.18 -21.26 -2.95
CA ARG A 13 11.47 -21.97 -3.01
C ARG A 13 12.37 -21.68 -1.81
N MET A 14 11.82 -21.12 -0.73
CA MET A 14 12.61 -20.83 0.47
C MET A 14 13.25 -22.11 1.03
N GLY A 15 14.57 -22.08 1.24
CA GLY A 15 15.34 -23.17 1.84
C GLY A 15 15.70 -24.36 0.93
N MET A 16 15.34 -24.33 -0.37
CA MET A 16 15.66 -25.42 -1.31
C MET A 16 16.88 -25.15 -2.20
N ALA A 17 17.35 -23.90 -2.27
CA ALA A 17 18.54 -23.48 -3.01
C ALA A 17 19.25 -22.35 -2.25
N SER A 18 20.42 -21.91 -2.74
CA SER A 18 21.10 -20.72 -2.21
C SER A 18 20.29 -19.42 -2.37
N ASP A 19 19.26 -19.43 -3.22
CA ASP A 19 18.44 -18.28 -3.54
C ASP A 19 17.01 -18.52 -3.02
N ASN A 20 16.60 -17.79 -1.99
CA ASN A 20 15.24 -17.82 -1.49
C ASN A 20 14.36 -16.97 -2.39
N LEU A 21 13.27 -17.53 -2.91
CA LEU A 21 12.29 -16.81 -3.72
C LEU A 21 10.89 -17.24 -3.33
N GLN A 22 10.00 -16.27 -3.15
CA GLN A 22 8.59 -16.45 -2.97
C GLN A 22 7.83 -15.50 -3.90
N LEU A 23 6.86 -16.05 -4.63
CA LEU A 23 5.96 -15.32 -5.52
C LEU A 23 4.54 -15.75 -5.20
N GLU A 24 3.67 -14.79 -4.93
CA GLU A 24 2.25 -15.00 -4.66
C GLU A 24 1.42 -14.13 -5.61
N VAL A 25 0.40 -14.74 -6.20
CA VAL A 25 -0.58 -14.04 -7.03
C VAL A 25 -1.96 -14.42 -6.55
N ASN A 26 -2.75 -13.42 -6.14
CA ASN A 26 -4.12 -13.62 -5.65
C ASN A 26 -5.11 -12.87 -6.53
N PHE A 27 -6.14 -13.57 -6.98
CA PHE A 27 -7.27 -13.00 -7.69
C PHE A 27 -8.47 -12.99 -6.77
N PHE A 28 -9.16 -11.86 -6.65
CA PHE A 28 -10.35 -11.74 -5.82
C PHE A 28 -11.51 -11.11 -6.60
N TYR A 29 -12.70 -11.63 -6.32
CA TYR A 29 -13.96 -11.12 -6.80
C TYR A 29 -14.95 -11.10 -5.65
N MET A 30 -15.64 -9.99 -5.46
CA MET A 30 -16.66 -9.86 -4.42
C MET A 30 -17.85 -9.07 -4.93
N HIS A 31 -19.05 -9.52 -4.60
CA HIS A 31 -20.30 -8.82 -4.89
C HIS A 31 -21.09 -8.63 -3.58
N LEU A 32 -21.07 -7.39 -3.08
CA LEU A 32 -21.73 -6.96 -1.85
C LEU A 32 -23.08 -6.34 -2.19
N ARG A 33 -24.13 -6.64 -1.41
CA ARG A 33 -25.47 -6.04 -1.57
C ARG A 33 -25.86 -5.02 -0.49
N PRO A 34 -25.49 -5.19 0.79
CA PRO A 34 -25.59 -4.12 1.76
C PRO A 34 -24.17 -3.63 2.10
N MET A 35 -23.70 -2.60 1.40
CA MET A 35 -22.49 -1.88 1.77
C MET A 35 -22.88 -0.68 2.62
N ILE A 36 -22.45 -0.62 3.87
CA ILE A 36 -22.59 0.59 4.69
C ILE A 36 -21.38 1.47 4.44
N ARG A 37 -21.59 2.69 3.93
CA ARG A 37 -20.54 3.68 3.71
C ARG A 37 -20.76 4.87 4.63
N TYR A 38 -19.68 5.37 5.21
CA TYR A 38 -19.67 6.64 5.91
C TYR A 38 -19.72 7.77 4.88
N VAL A 39 -20.84 8.49 4.84
CA VAL A 39 -21.02 9.66 3.97
C VAL A 39 -20.99 10.90 4.86
N LYS A 40 -20.07 11.81 4.56
CA LYS A 40 -19.94 13.07 5.31
C LYS A 40 -20.90 14.09 4.71
N GLY A 41 -21.98 14.40 5.42
CA GLY A 41 -22.84 15.54 5.10
C GLY A 41 -22.19 16.87 5.49
N PHE A 42 -22.82 17.97 5.09
CA PHE A 42 -22.32 19.34 5.34
C PHE A 42 -22.24 19.70 6.83
N VAL A 43 -23.07 19.07 7.67
CA VAL A 43 -23.19 19.33 9.12
C VAL A 43 -22.95 18.06 9.95
N GLU A 44 -23.32 16.89 9.43
CA GLU A 44 -23.25 15.63 10.18
C GLU A 44 -22.85 14.49 9.24
N ALA A 45 -22.12 13.51 9.78
CA ALA A 45 -21.65 12.37 9.01
C ALA A 45 -22.46 11.13 9.40
N GLN A 46 -23.03 10.46 8.41
CA GLN A 46 -23.96 9.36 8.65
C GLN A 46 -23.49 8.10 7.92
N TYR A 47 -23.67 6.96 8.58
CA TYR A 47 -23.53 5.65 7.95
C TYR A 47 -24.77 5.39 7.11
N GLN A 48 -24.64 5.41 5.80
CA GLN A 48 -25.71 5.08 4.88
C GLN A 48 -25.45 3.71 4.26
N ASN A 49 -26.50 2.90 4.12
CA ASN A 49 -26.42 1.69 3.31
C ASN A 49 -26.33 2.13 1.85
N PHE A 50 -25.10 2.27 1.38
CA PHE A 50 -24.76 2.67 0.03
C PHE A 50 -25.44 1.73 -0.95
N GLY A 51 -25.46 0.41 -0.70
CA GLY A 51 -26.17 -0.59 -1.50
C GLY A 51 -25.23 -1.62 -2.13
N GLU A 52 -25.40 -1.88 -3.43
CA GLU A 52 -24.70 -2.94 -4.18
C GLU A 52 -23.36 -2.48 -4.79
N MET A 53 -22.29 -3.24 -4.52
CA MET A 53 -20.95 -2.99 -5.08
C MET A 53 -20.34 -4.29 -5.62
N ARG A 54 -19.55 -4.17 -6.68
CA ARG A 54 -18.69 -5.25 -7.16
C ARG A 54 -17.24 -4.83 -7.07
N THR A 55 -16.42 -5.71 -6.49
CA THR A 55 -14.98 -5.59 -6.47
C THR A 55 -14.38 -6.72 -7.29
N PHE A 56 -13.39 -6.41 -8.12
CA PHE A 56 -12.53 -7.38 -8.78
C PHE A 56 -11.10 -6.88 -8.67
N GLY A 57 -10.14 -7.75 -8.42
CA GLY A 57 -8.75 -7.34 -8.38
C GLY A 57 -7.76 -8.49 -8.44
N VAL A 58 -6.51 -8.10 -8.60
CA VAL A 58 -5.35 -8.97 -8.54
C VAL A 58 -4.29 -8.35 -7.63
N GLU A 59 -3.72 -9.18 -6.78
CA GLU A 59 -2.59 -8.88 -5.93
C GLU A 59 -1.41 -9.72 -6.37
N LEU A 60 -0.24 -9.10 -6.43
CA LEU A 60 1.04 -9.75 -6.68
C LEU A 60 1.95 -9.40 -5.51
N ASP A 61 2.58 -10.40 -4.90
CA ASP A 61 3.64 -10.25 -3.91
C ASP A 61 4.85 -11.07 -4.37
N ALA A 62 6.01 -10.45 -4.41
CA ALA A 62 7.25 -11.08 -4.83
C ALA A 62 8.34 -10.69 -3.84
N LYS A 63 9.06 -11.67 -3.32
CA LYS A 63 10.18 -11.41 -2.42
C LYS A 63 11.23 -12.49 -2.49
N GLY A 64 12.49 -12.11 -2.26
CA GLY A 64 13.57 -13.06 -2.29
C GLY A 64 14.94 -12.44 -2.08
N ASP A 65 15.91 -13.33 -1.88
CA ASP A 65 17.31 -12.98 -1.81
C ASP A 65 17.87 -12.91 -3.24
N LEU A 66 18.25 -11.70 -3.66
CA LEU A 66 18.92 -11.46 -4.95
C LEU A 66 20.38 -11.90 -4.88
N THR A 67 21.00 -11.70 -3.72
CA THR A 67 22.34 -12.20 -3.36
C THR A 67 22.36 -12.50 -1.84
N PRO A 68 23.40 -13.17 -1.30
CA PRO A 68 23.49 -13.44 0.15
C PRO A 68 23.52 -12.19 1.04
N TRP A 69 23.67 -11.00 0.45
CA TRP A 69 23.74 -9.71 1.13
C TRP A 69 22.69 -8.71 0.61
N LEU A 70 21.83 -9.10 -0.34
CA LEU A 70 20.80 -8.23 -0.91
C LEU A 70 19.47 -8.98 -1.00
N TYR A 71 18.49 -8.46 -0.26
CA TYR A 71 17.12 -8.89 -0.29
C TYR A 71 16.28 -7.88 -1.06
N GLY A 72 15.30 -8.36 -1.81
CA GLY A 72 14.37 -7.52 -2.56
C GLY A 72 12.94 -8.00 -2.37
N TYR A 73 12.01 -7.05 -2.38
CA TYR A 73 10.59 -7.34 -2.39
C TYR A 73 9.82 -6.33 -3.23
N ALA A 74 8.68 -6.76 -3.77
CA ALA A 74 7.74 -5.93 -4.48
C ALA A 74 6.33 -6.49 -4.31
N ASN A 75 5.36 -5.63 -4.04
CA ASN A 75 3.95 -5.93 -4.09
C ASN A 75 3.22 -4.94 -4.99
N ALA A 76 2.18 -5.41 -5.65
CA ALA A 76 1.31 -4.60 -6.47
C ALA A 76 -0.13 -5.09 -6.32
N THR A 77 -1.05 -4.15 -6.17
CA THR A 77 -2.47 -4.41 -6.03
C THR A 77 -3.21 -3.61 -7.09
N PHE A 78 -3.95 -4.30 -7.94
CA PHE A 78 -4.94 -3.70 -8.81
C PHE A 78 -6.33 -4.09 -8.33
N GLN A 79 -7.20 -3.09 -8.11
CA GLN A 79 -8.57 -3.30 -7.67
C GLN A 79 -9.54 -2.39 -8.41
N ASP A 80 -10.60 -2.96 -8.97
CA ASP A 80 -11.69 -2.25 -9.64
C ASP A 80 -12.97 -2.43 -8.82
N LEU A 81 -13.27 -1.41 -8.01
CA LEU A 81 -14.48 -1.33 -7.22
C LEU A 81 -15.49 -0.47 -7.96
N ARG A 82 -16.65 -1.04 -8.28
CA ARG A 82 -17.71 -0.35 -9.02
C ARG A 82 -19.05 -0.38 -8.31
N ASP A 83 -19.76 0.73 -8.43
CA ASP A 83 -21.16 0.84 -8.03
C ASP A 83 -22.02 -0.02 -8.96
N MET A 84 -22.80 -0.95 -8.42
CA MET A 84 -23.69 -1.82 -9.20
C MET A 84 -25.17 -1.51 -8.98
N ARG A 85 -25.49 -0.48 -8.18
CA ARG A 85 -26.86 -0.13 -7.84
C ARG A 85 -27.62 0.29 -9.08
N LYS A 86 -28.82 -0.28 -9.25
CA LYS A 86 -29.69 0.03 -10.38
C LYS A 86 -30.47 1.33 -10.18
N LEU A 87 -30.83 1.63 -8.94
CA LEU A 87 -31.64 2.78 -8.55
C LEU A 87 -30.87 3.66 -7.58
N ASP A 88 -31.12 4.96 -7.64
CA ASP A 88 -30.59 5.94 -6.70
C ASP A 88 -31.16 5.70 -5.28
N PRO A 89 -30.40 5.96 -4.18
CA PRO A 89 -30.87 5.67 -2.83
C PRO A 89 -32.22 6.34 -2.53
N ASN A 90 -33.17 5.54 -2.05
CA ASN A 90 -34.52 5.99 -1.68
C ASN A 90 -35.33 6.61 -2.84
N SER A 91 -35.00 6.28 -4.09
CA SER A 91 -35.68 6.78 -5.29
C SER A 91 -36.03 5.66 -6.27
N SER A 92 -36.98 5.94 -7.16
CA SER A 92 -37.33 5.09 -8.32
C SER A 92 -36.56 5.48 -9.59
N ILE A 93 -35.63 6.43 -9.48
CA ILE A 93 -34.81 6.94 -10.58
C ILE A 93 -33.60 6.03 -10.79
N GLU A 94 -33.20 5.82 -12.05
CA GLU A 94 -32.00 5.08 -12.38
C GLU A 94 -30.76 5.72 -11.76
N ASN A 95 -29.86 4.90 -11.21
CA ASN A 95 -28.65 5.38 -10.57
C ASN A 95 -27.66 5.94 -11.62
N PRO A 96 -27.35 7.25 -11.58
CA PRO A 96 -26.42 7.86 -12.54
C PRO A 96 -24.97 7.40 -12.33
N THR A 97 -24.61 6.87 -11.14
CA THR A 97 -23.25 6.41 -10.82
C THR A 97 -23.05 4.90 -11.07
N LYS A 98 -24.05 4.21 -11.62
CA LYS A 98 -23.97 2.78 -11.92
C LYS A 98 -22.83 2.48 -12.89
N GLY A 99 -21.95 1.57 -12.50
CA GLY A 99 -20.77 1.16 -13.26
C GLY A 99 -19.57 2.10 -13.12
N MET A 100 -19.72 3.23 -12.41
CA MET A 100 -18.61 4.11 -12.07
C MET A 100 -17.77 3.50 -10.94
N ARG A 101 -16.49 3.87 -10.92
CA ARG A 101 -15.58 3.47 -9.85
C ARG A 101 -15.98 4.11 -8.54
N MET A 102 -15.85 3.35 -7.46
CA MET A 102 -16.08 3.86 -6.12
C MET A 102 -15.01 4.91 -5.79
N PRO A 103 -15.41 6.12 -5.37
CA PRO A 103 -14.46 7.17 -5.06
C PRO A 103 -13.77 6.93 -3.72
N ASN A 104 -12.63 7.60 -3.55
CA ASN A 104 -11.73 7.54 -2.42
C ASN A 104 -11.08 6.15 -2.19
N ILE A 105 -10.92 5.38 -3.26
CA ILE A 105 -10.26 4.08 -3.22
C ILE A 105 -9.27 4.01 -4.40
N PRO A 106 -7.96 3.95 -4.13
CA PRO A 106 -6.96 3.78 -5.19
C PRO A 106 -7.16 2.44 -5.91
N TYR A 107 -7.17 2.47 -7.24
CA TYR A 107 -7.35 1.25 -8.05
C TYR A 107 -6.04 0.55 -8.39
N LEU A 108 -4.90 1.24 -8.24
CA LEU A 108 -3.58 0.69 -8.46
C LEU A 108 -2.62 1.22 -7.40
N MET A 109 -2.03 0.31 -6.65
CA MET A 109 -1.05 0.59 -5.61
C MET A 109 0.10 -0.39 -5.75
N GLY A 110 1.29 0.03 -5.36
CA GLY A 110 2.43 -0.87 -5.32
C GLY A 110 3.48 -0.38 -4.35
N ASN A 111 4.22 -1.32 -3.78
CA ASN A 111 5.39 -1.02 -2.98
C ASN A 111 6.54 -1.90 -3.44
N ALA A 112 7.75 -1.37 -3.48
CA ALA A 112 8.93 -2.15 -3.78
C ALA A 112 10.05 -1.72 -2.84
N GLY A 113 10.93 -2.63 -2.46
CA GLY A 113 12.04 -2.31 -1.59
C GLY A 113 13.24 -3.21 -1.81
N LEU A 114 14.39 -2.66 -1.47
CA LEU A 114 15.68 -3.33 -1.47
C LEU A 114 16.30 -3.18 -0.09
N GLU A 115 16.84 -4.28 0.43
CA GLU A 115 17.55 -4.31 1.69
C GLU A 115 18.93 -4.94 1.51
N TYR A 116 19.95 -4.15 1.77
CA TYR A 116 21.33 -4.56 1.82
C TYR A 116 21.70 -4.96 3.25
N HIS A 117 22.30 -6.13 3.42
CA HIS A 117 22.76 -6.66 4.70
C HIS A 117 24.21 -7.11 4.60
N LYS A 118 25.09 -6.57 5.44
CA LYS A 118 26.49 -7.01 5.49
C LYS A 118 27.06 -6.98 6.90
N ALA A 119 27.61 -8.12 7.31
CA ALA A 119 28.40 -8.22 8.53
C ALA A 119 29.77 -7.55 8.33
N ASN A 120 30.22 -6.82 9.35
CA ASN A 120 31.56 -6.26 9.46
C ASN A 120 32.01 -5.40 8.27
N LEU A 121 31.09 -4.57 7.73
CA LEU A 121 31.37 -3.70 6.57
C LEU A 121 32.63 -2.84 6.74
N PHE A 122 32.93 -2.40 7.97
CA PHE A 122 34.08 -1.53 8.30
C PHE A 122 35.34 -2.28 8.78
N GLY A 123 35.45 -3.59 8.57
CA GLY A 123 36.67 -4.36 8.86
C GLY A 123 36.88 -4.77 10.33
N GLY A 124 35.83 -4.73 11.16
CA GLY A 124 35.84 -5.20 12.56
C GLY A 124 35.22 -6.60 12.75
N LYS A 125 34.89 -6.96 14.01
CA LYS A 125 34.06 -8.14 14.35
C LYS A 125 32.86 -7.70 15.20
N GLY A 126 31.72 -8.35 15.03
CA GLY A 126 30.50 -8.09 15.82
C GLY A 126 29.73 -6.85 15.42
N GLN A 127 29.83 -6.45 14.14
CA GLN A 127 29.05 -5.35 13.55
C GLN A 127 28.15 -5.89 12.44
N ASN A 128 26.92 -5.40 12.34
CA ASN A 128 26.05 -5.68 11.20
C ASN A 128 25.45 -4.39 10.65
N THR A 129 25.58 -4.19 9.34
CA THR A 129 25.05 -3.04 8.62
C THR A 129 23.86 -3.48 7.80
N ARG A 130 22.73 -2.78 7.96
CA ARG A 130 21.55 -2.90 7.12
C ARG A 130 21.25 -1.55 6.48
N LEU A 131 21.13 -1.51 5.17
CA LEU A 131 20.63 -0.34 4.43
C LEU A 131 19.36 -0.77 3.72
N PHE A 132 18.34 0.06 3.73
CA PHE A 132 17.10 -0.24 3.02
C PHE A 132 16.60 0.97 2.26
N ALA A 133 15.99 0.70 1.13
CA ALA A 133 15.33 1.66 0.27
C ALA A 133 13.96 1.12 -0.10
N ASP A 134 12.91 1.87 0.23
CA ASP A 134 11.53 1.51 -0.07
C ASP A 134 10.94 2.55 -1.01
N MET A 135 10.12 2.10 -1.94
CA MET A 135 9.32 2.88 -2.86
C MET A 135 7.85 2.54 -2.62
N SER A 136 7.02 3.54 -2.48
CA SER A 136 5.56 3.39 -2.48
C SER A 136 4.96 4.17 -3.65
N PHE A 137 4.00 3.55 -4.33
CA PHE A 137 3.31 4.07 -5.49
C PHE A 137 1.81 3.97 -5.28
N ILE A 138 1.11 5.07 -5.49
CA ILE A 138 -0.35 5.12 -5.49
C ILE A 138 -0.76 5.89 -6.73
N GLU A 139 -1.52 5.25 -7.62
CA GLU A 139 -2.04 5.87 -8.84
C GLU A 139 -3.08 6.96 -8.52
N GLU A 140 -3.33 7.87 -9.45
CA GLU A 140 -4.38 8.87 -9.26
C GLU A 140 -5.76 8.24 -9.05
N TYR A 141 -6.56 8.81 -8.14
CA TYR A 141 -7.92 8.33 -7.88
C TYR A 141 -8.86 9.48 -7.56
N TYR A 142 -10.15 9.26 -7.74
CA TYR A 142 -11.17 10.30 -7.58
C TYR A 142 -11.64 10.39 -6.14
N TYR A 143 -11.81 11.59 -5.62
CA TYR A 143 -12.40 11.86 -4.30
C TYR A 143 -13.93 11.67 -4.29
N ASP A 144 -14.58 11.86 -5.43
CA ASP A 144 -16.03 11.70 -5.62
C ASP A 144 -16.33 11.01 -6.95
N PHE A 145 -17.57 10.56 -7.17
CA PHE A 145 -17.96 9.91 -8.43
C PHE A 145 -17.70 10.82 -9.63
N GLU A 146 -17.20 10.25 -10.72
CA GLU A 146 -16.87 10.96 -11.95
C GLU A 146 -18.15 11.30 -12.73
N MET A 147 -18.94 12.25 -12.20
CA MET A 147 -20.21 12.66 -12.80
C MET A 147 -20.06 13.79 -13.85
N THR A 148 -18.92 14.50 -13.90
CA THR A 148 -18.65 15.53 -14.92
C THR A 148 -17.19 15.56 -15.40
N LEU A 149 -16.99 15.87 -16.69
CA LEU A 149 -15.67 15.98 -17.36
C LEU A 149 -14.80 17.15 -16.84
N LEU A 150 -15.39 18.11 -16.11
CA LEU A 150 -14.75 19.36 -15.69
C LEU A 150 -14.23 19.34 -14.25
N GLU A 151 -14.52 18.30 -13.45
CA GLU A 151 -14.23 18.32 -12.02
C GLU A 151 -12.85 17.77 -11.66
N LYS A 152 -12.01 18.70 -11.17
CA LYS A 152 -10.65 18.49 -10.61
C LYS A 152 -10.63 17.72 -9.28
N ARG A 153 -11.61 16.87 -8.98
CA ARG A 153 -11.73 16.11 -7.73
C ARG A 153 -10.84 14.86 -7.73
N ARG A 154 -9.60 14.99 -8.22
CA ARG A 154 -8.61 13.92 -8.32
C ARG A 154 -7.55 14.11 -7.25
N ILE A 155 -7.24 13.04 -6.54
CA ILE A 155 -6.03 12.95 -5.73
C ILE A 155 -4.91 12.53 -6.68
N PRO A 156 -3.86 13.36 -6.82
CA PRO A 156 -2.80 13.10 -7.78
C PRO A 156 -2.04 11.84 -7.41
N ARG A 157 -1.53 11.15 -8.43
CA ARG A 157 -0.58 10.06 -8.28
C ARG A 157 0.56 10.46 -7.36
N SER A 158 0.89 9.60 -6.41
CA SER A 158 1.99 9.80 -5.47
C SER A 158 3.03 8.69 -5.56
N VAL A 159 4.29 9.09 -5.54
CA VAL A 159 5.44 8.20 -5.48
C VAL A 159 6.37 8.69 -4.39
N THR A 160 6.63 7.85 -3.39
CA THR A 160 7.49 8.20 -2.26
C THR A 160 8.64 7.24 -2.17
N PHE A 161 9.81 7.78 -1.87
CA PHE A 161 11.00 6.99 -1.58
C PHE A 161 11.39 7.18 -0.13
N ASP A 162 11.54 6.09 0.59
CA ASP A 162 12.04 6.05 1.96
C ASP A 162 13.42 5.41 1.93
N LEU A 163 14.38 6.01 2.64
CA LEU A 163 15.70 5.43 2.84
C LEU A 163 15.95 5.25 4.32
N GLY A 164 16.62 4.18 4.70
CA GLY A 164 17.07 4.03 6.06
C GLY A 164 18.31 3.17 6.19
N PHE A 165 18.91 3.28 7.35
CA PHE A 165 20.04 2.48 7.74
C PHE A 165 19.86 2.02 9.18
N GLU A 166 20.41 0.87 9.47
CA GLU A 166 20.58 0.34 10.81
C GLU A 166 21.99 -0.23 10.92
N GLN A 167 22.72 0.23 11.92
CA GLN A 167 24.04 -0.25 12.25
C GLN A 167 24.01 -0.81 13.66
N SER A 168 24.41 -2.07 13.78
CA SER A 168 24.63 -2.70 15.08
C SER A 168 26.12 -2.78 15.40
N PHE A 169 26.41 -2.68 16.69
CA PHE A 169 27.74 -2.78 17.28
C PHE A 169 27.71 -3.72 18.50
N LEU A 170 28.91 -4.10 18.97
CA LEU A 170 29.10 -4.87 20.20
C LEU A 170 28.40 -6.24 20.19
N HIS A 171 28.41 -6.96 19.07
CA HIS A 171 27.68 -8.22 18.90
C HIS A 171 26.17 -8.05 19.13
N ASN A 172 25.56 -7.10 18.41
CA ASN A 172 24.12 -6.82 18.44
C ASN A 172 23.59 -6.31 19.80
N ARG A 173 24.42 -5.54 20.55
CA ARG A 173 23.97 -4.91 21.82
C ARG A 173 23.59 -3.45 21.65
N LEU A 174 24.24 -2.74 20.74
CA LEU A 174 23.94 -1.35 20.42
C LEU A 174 23.46 -1.26 18.98
N PHE A 175 22.28 -0.71 18.75
CA PHE A 175 21.72 -0.43 17.44
C PHE A 175 21.55 1.07 17.27
N VAL A 176 22.10 1.60 16.18
CA VAL A 176 21.91 2.96 15.73
C VAL A 176 21.17 2.90 14.41
N SER A 177 19.98 3.47 14.35
CA SER A 177 19.15 3.47 13.15
C SER A 177 18.73 4.88 12.79
N GLY A 178 18.68 5.15 11.48
CA GLY A 178 18.15 6.38 10.92
C GLY A 178 17.23 6.06 9.76
N LYS A 179 16.12 6.78 9.66
CA LYS A 179 15.18 6.69 8.53
C LYS A 179 14.83 8.08 8.04
N ILE A 180 14.89 8.26 6.73
CA ILE A 180 14.39 9.40 5.98
C ILE A 180 13.14 8.93 5.26
N LYS A 181 12.00 9.53 5.58
CA LYS A 181 10.75 9.31 4.85
C LYS A 181 10.56 10.38 3.80
N ASN A 182 9.98 10.00 2.66
CA ASN A 182 9.67 10.90 1.56
C ASN A 182 10.90 11.73 1.09
N LEU A 183 11.97 11.02 0.68
CA LEU A 183 13.23 11.60 0.23
C LEU A 183 13.06 12.63 -0.89
N THR A 184 12.11 12.38 -1.81
CA THR A 184 11.78 13.25 -2.95
C THR A 184 10.92 14.45 -2.59
N ASP A 185 10.51 14.57 -1.31
CA ASP A 185 9.66 15.66 -0.81
C ASP A 185 8.37 15.81 -1.62
N ALA A 186 7.78 14.67 -1.99
CA ALA A 186 6.54 14.64 -2.76
C ALA A 186 5.40 15.24 -1.92
N ASN A 187 4.56 16.07 -2.55
CA ASN A 187 3.34 16.58 -1.93
C ASN A 187 2.30 15.46 -1.84
N LEU A 188 2.17 14.91 -0.64
CA LEU A 188 1.26 13.81 -0.35
C LEU A 188 -0.05 14.33 0.20
N LEU A 189 -1.15 13.80 -0.34
CA LEU A 189 -2.50 14.08 0.12
C LEU A 189 -3.10 12.78 0.64
N THR A 190 -3.74 12.87 1.80
CA THR A 190 -4.60 11.80 2.30
C THR A 190 -5.83 11.63 1.41
N GLU A 191 -6.52 10.51 1.60
CA GLU A 191 -7.88 10.23 1.12
C GLU A 191 -8.88 11.36 1.37
N PHE A 192 -8.70 12.18 2.42
CA PHE A 192 -9.55 13.34 2.70
C PHE A 192 -8.99 14.65 2.17
N ASN A 193 -8.09 14.59 1.18
CA ASN A 193 -7.39 15.74 0.61
C ASN A 193 -6.67 16.60 1.66
N ARG A 194 -6.15 15.97 2.73
CA ARG A 194 -5.34 16.63 3.75
C ARG A 194 -3.85 16.43 3.47
N PRO A 195 -3.00 17.45 3.62
CA PRO A 195 -1.56 17.32 3.41
C PRO A 195 -0.98 16.35 4.44
N LEU A 196 -0.23 15.36 3.96
CA LEU A 196 0.63 14.52 4.79
C LEU A 196 1.98 15.23 5.01
N PRO A 197 2.69 14.91 6.10
CA PRO A 197 4.01 15.46 6.32
C PRO A 197 4.91 15.15 5.11
N GLY A 198 5.65 16.17 4.67
CA GLY A 198 6.64 16.04 3.61
C GLY A 198 7.83 15.19 4.08
N ARG A 199 9.03 15.57 3.68
CA ARG A 199 10.24 14.86 4.14
C ARG A 199 10.40 14.91 5.66
N SER A 200 10.61 13.74 6.28
CA SER A 200 10.86 13.63 7.71
C SER A 200 12.06 12.73 8.00
N LEU A 201 12.83 13.10 9.02
CA LEU A 201 14.02 12.38 9.47
C LEU A 201 13.81 11.90 10.90
N GLY A 202 14.03 10.61 11.14
CA GLY A 202 13.98 10.00 12.45
C GLY A 202 15.27 9.25 12.75
N MET A 203 15.77 9.39 13.97
CA MET A 203 16.88 8.59 14.48
C MET A 203 16.44 7.85 15.73
N LYS A 204 16.94 6.62 15.88
CA LYS A 204 16.65 5.78 17.03
C LYS A 204 17.90 5.02 17.44
N ILE A 205 18.20 5.12 18.74
CA ILE A 205 19.26 4.37 19.39
C ILE A 205 18.60 3.35 20.31
N ARG A 206 19.03 2.10 20.24
CA ARG A 206 18.57 1.01 21.12
C ARG A 206 19.77 0.31 21.71
N TYR A 207 19.78 0.14 23.02
CA TYR A 207 20.78 -0.63 23.74
C TYR A 207 20.11 -1.79 24.49
N ILE A 208 20.68 -2.99 24.38
CA ILE A 208 20.21 -4.20 25.05
C ILE A 208 21.15 -4.51 26.22
N PHE A 209 20.62 -4.39 27.44
CA PHE A 209 21.28 -4.83 28.66
C PHE A 209 21.16 -6.36 28.78
N ASN A 210 22.23 -7.01 29.24
CA ASN A 210 22.18 -8.42 29.65
C ASN A 210 21.87 -8.49 31.14
#